data_AF-A0A813C161-F1
#
_entry.id   AF-A0A813C161-F1
#
_cell.length_a   1.000
_cell.length_b   1.000
_cell.length_c   1.000
_cell.angle_alpha   90.00
_cell.angle_beta   90.00
_cell.angle_gamma   90.00
#
_symmetry.space_group_name_H-M   'P 1'
#
loop_
_entity.id
_entity.type
_entity.pdbx_description
1 polymer ?
#
loop_
_entity_poly.entity_id
_entity_poly.type
_entity_poly.pdbx_seq_one_letter_code
_entity_poly.pdbx_strand_id
1 'polypeptide(L)'
;MAVFRLPAGFILLSASVPGYEAVVGRPLEVEVKAFSEEGRAVSFMAKGWQARQIQHAVDMLNGVLYVDRMETKSFRRDKVEEDLPEGVPYGVRAAKVPRSRPKSST
;
A
#
# COMPACT_ATOMS: atom_id res chain seq x y z
N MET A 1 7.20 8.11 20.80
CA MET A 1 5.75 8.18 21.08
C MET A 1 5.10 8.84 19.87
N ALA A 2 4.24 8.13 19.15
CA ALA A 2 3.45 8.73 18.07
C ALA A 2 2.09 9.15 18.65
N VAL A 3 1.71 10.42 18.46
CA VAL A 3 0.37 10.93 18.81
C VAL A 3 -0.55 10.60 17.64
N PHE A 4 -1.51 9.70 17.85
CA PHE A 4 -2.42 9.23 16.80
C PHE A 4 -3.73 10.04 16.81
N ARG A 5 -4.12 10.58 15.65
CA ARG A 5 -5.45 11.16 15.41
C ARG A 5 -6.23 10.28 14.43
N LEU A 6 -7.55 10.23 14.64
CA LEU A 6 -8.60 9.35 14.07
C LEU A 6 -8.19 8.47 12.87
N PRO A 7 -8.43 7.14 12.93
CA PRO A 7 -8.08 6.24 11.85
C PRO A 7 -9.00 6.44 10.62
N ALA A 8 -8.42 6.45 9.44
CA ALA A 8 -9.12 6.31 8.17
C ALA A 8 -8.84 4.92 7.56
N GLY A 9 -9.84 4.30 6.94
CA GLY A 9 -9.69 3.01 6.25
C GLY A 9 -9.07 3.20 4.87
N PHE A 10 -8.04 2.42 4.55
CA PHE A 10 -7.37 2.49 3.25
C PHE A 10 -7.10 1.09 2.65
N ILE A 11 -7.16 0.94 1.33
CA ILE A 11 -6.86 -0.32 0.59
C ILE A 11 -5.35 -0.56 0.47
N LEU A 12 -4.77 -1.50 1.23
CA LEU A 12 -3.33 -1.82 1.23
C LEU A 12 -3.04 -2.98 0.28
N LEU A 13 -1.89 -2.92 -0.37
CA LEU A 13 -1.28 -3.96 -1.21
C LEU A 13 0.21 -4.02 -0.89
N SER A 14 0.84 -5.19 -1.00
CA SER A 14 2.26 -5.40 -0.68
C SER A 14 2.86 -6.48 -1.57
N ALA A 15 4.11 -6.29 -2.00
CA ALA A 15 4.84 -7.32 -2.74
C ALA A 15 5.03 -8.62 -1.94
N SER A 16 4.93 -8.57 -0.61
CA SER A 16 4.99 -9.76 0.25
C SER A 16 3.69 -10.59 0.22
N VAL A 17 2.58 -10.00 -0.23
CA VAL A 17 1.29 -10.70 -0.40
C VAL A 17 0.73 -10.32 -1.78
N PRO A 18 1.33 -10.83 -2.86
CA PRO A 18 1.01 -10.42 -4.22
C PRO A 18 -0.39 -10.88 -4.63
N GLY A 19 -1.08 -10.05 -5.41
CA GLY A 19 -2.40 -10.34 -5.97
C GLY A 19 -3.56 -10.16 -4.99
N TYR A 20 -3.31 -9.59 -3.80
CA TYR A 20 -4.35 -9.37 -2.80
C TYR A 20 -4.29 -7.95 -2.23
N GLU A 21 -5.47 -7.45 -1.87
CA GLU A 21 -5.65 -6.20 -1.18
C GLU A 21 -6.63 -6.34 0.00
N ALA A 22 -6.49 -5.49 1.01
CA ALA A 22 -7.43 -5.40 2.12
C ALA A 22 -7.55 -3.98 2.66
N VAL A 23 -8.63 -3.68 3.37
CA VAL A 23 -8.80 -2.38 4.05
C VAL A 23 -8.08 -2.44 5.39
N VAL A 24 -7.22 -1.46 5.66
CA VAL A 24 -6.52 -1.32 6.93
C VAL A 24 -6.72 0.09 7.46
N GLY A 25 -7.27 0.19 8.67
CA GLY A 25 -7.42 1.45 9.39
C GLY A 25 -6.06 1.99 9.82
N ARG A 26 -5.75 3.24 9.44
CA ARG A 26 -4.49 3.91 9.82
C ARG A 26 -4.72 5.35 10.25
N PRO A 27 -3.99 5.83 11.27
CA PRO A 27 -3.83 7.25 11.55
C PRO A 27 -3.49 8.06 10.30
N LEU A 28 -4.23 9.15 10.10
CA LEU A 28 -4.05 10.06 8.96
C LEU A 28 -2.77 10.88 9.05
N GLU A 29 -2.23 11.07 10.25
CA GLU A 29 -1.01 11.82 10.50
C GLU A 29 -0.17 11.08 11.54
N VAL A 30 1.15 11.08 11.34
CA VAL A 30 2.12 10.50 12.27
C VAL A 30 3.34 11.41 12.39
N GLU A 31 3.85 11.55 13.60
CA GLU A 31 5.20 12.10 13.84
C GLU A 31 6.23 10.99 13.65
N VAL A 32 7.18 11.20 12.75
CA VAL A 32 8.23 10.24 12.42
C VAL A 32 9.54 10.72 13.01
N LYS A 33 10.19 9.87 13.80
CA LYS A 33 11.55 10.08 14.31
C LYS A 33 12.43 8.99 13.74
N ALA A 34 13.48 9.38 13.02
CA ALA A 34 14.36 8.47 12.31
C ALA A 34 15.78 9.03 12.26
N PHE A 35 16.68 8.29 11.62
CA PHE A 35 18.01 8.76 11.26
C PHE A 35 18.12 8.84 9.74
N SER A 36 18.83 9.86 9.23
CA SER A 36 19.23 9.94 7.83
C SER A 36 20.27 8.86 7.51
N GLU A 37 20.61 8.73 6.23
CA GLU A 37 21.66 7.81 5.77
C GLU A 37 23.03 8.14 6.39
N GLU A 38 23.28 9.41 6.75
CA GLU A 38 24.49 9.84 7.47
C GLU A 38 24.37 9.68 9.01
N GLY A 39 23.32 9.04 9.50
CA GLY A 39 23.09 8.83 10.94
C GLY A 39 22.64 10.08 11.71
N ARG A 40 22.19 11.13 11.02
CA ARG A 40 21.68 12.35 11.69
C ARG A 40 20.22 12.18 12.08
N ALA A 41 19.86 12.56 13.30
CA ALA A 41 18.48 12.49 13.76
C ALA A 41 17.58 13.45 12.96
N VAL A 42 16.45 12.93 12.47
CA VAL A 42 15.42 13.69 11.76
C VAL A 42 14.06 13.47 12.42
N SER A 43 13.24 14.52 12.45
CA SER A 43 11.85 14.46 12.90
C SER A 43 10.94 15.23 11.95
N PHE A 44 9.86 14.61 11.50
CA PHE A 44 8.91 15.26 10.59
C PHE A 44 7.48 14.70 10.75
N MET A 45 6.50 15.51 10.40
CA MET A 45 5.09 15.09 10.33
C MET A 45 4.79 14.54 8.94
N ALA A 46 4.37 13.29 8.87
CA ALA A 46 3.85 12.68 7.65
C ALA A 46 2.32 12.66 7.70
N LYS A 47 1.67 12.85 6.54
CA LYS A 47 0.21 12.89 6.42
C LYS A 47 -0.30 12.04 5.26
N GLY A 48 -1.56 11.62 5.34
CA GLY A 48 -2.27 10.89 4.28
C GLY A 48 -1.49 9.67 3.79
N TRP A 49 -1.20 9.64 2.49
CA TRP A 49 -0.48 8.53 1.85
C TRP A 49 0.92 8.30 2.43
N GLN A 50 1.67 9.37 2.72
CA GLN A 50 3.02 9.24 3.27
C GLN A 50 3.00 8.63 4.67
N ALA A 51 2.09 9.10 5.53
CA ALA A 51 1.88 8.54 6.87
C ALA A 51 1.60 7.03 6.79
N ARG A 52 0.78 6.63 5.81
CA ARG A 52 0.40 5.24 5.59
C ARG A 52 1.58 4.36 5.16
N GLN A 53 2.34 4.80 4.17
CA GLN A 53 3.49 4.02 3.67
C GLN A 53 4.53 3.81 4.76
N ILE A 54 4.79 4.85 5.56
CA ILE A 54 5.72 4.78 6.70
C ILE A 54 5.23 3.78 7.75
N GLN A 55 3.96 3.86 8.14
CA GLN A 55 3.37 2.90 9.08
C GLN A 55 3.42 1.46 8.56
N HIS A 56 3.18 1.24 7.25
CA HIS A 56 3.28 -0.08 6.64
C HIS A 56 4.71 -0.61 6.66
N ALA A 57 5.69 0.22 6.27
CA ALA A 57 7.10 -0.18 6.31
C ALA A 57 7.58 -0.51 7.73
N VAL A 58 7.19 0.32 8.72
CA VAL A 58 7.51 0.07 10.14
C VAL A 58 6.89 -1.23 10.64
N ASP A 59 5.67 -1.56 10.25
CA ASP A 59 5.07 -2.86 10.60
C ASP A 59 5.88 -4.03 10.01
N MET A 60 6.33 -3.93 8.76
CA MET A 60 7.17 -4.98 8.17
C MET A 60 8.50 -5.15 8.91
N LEU A 61 9.12 -4.06 9.40
CA LEU A 61 10.32 -4.12 10.25
C LEU A 61 10.05 -4.86 11.58
N ASN A 62 8.80 -4.89 12.03
CA ASN A 62 8.36 -5.61 13.22
C ASN A 62 7.77 -7.00 12.89
N GLY A 63 7.91 -7.48 11.66
CA GLY A 63 7.36 -8.77 11.23
C GLY A 63 5.83 -8.80 11.11
N VAL A 64 5.17 -7.64 11.03
CA VAL A 64 3.72 -7.52 10.91
C VAL A 64 3.36 -7.18 9.47
N LEU A 65 2.45 -7.95 8.87
CA LEU A 65 1.92 -7.71 7.54
C LEU A 65 0.56 -7.01 7.61
N TYR A 66 0.11 -6.45 6.48
CA TYR A 66 -1.18 -5.75 6.45
C TYR A 66 -2.36 -6.70 6.71
N VAL A 67 -2.21 -7.99 6.40
CA VAL A 67 -3.22 -9.03 6.63
C VAL A 67 -3.45 -9.30 8.12
N ASP A 68 -2.48 -8.99 8.98
CA ASP A 68 -2.60 -9.14 10.43
C ASP A 68 -3.42 -8.01 11.07
N ARG A 69 -3.58 -6.88 10.35
CA ARG A 69 -4.26 -5.66 10.85
C ARG A 69 -5.51 -5.28 10.03
N MET A 70 -5.87 -6.08 9.04
CA MET A 70 -6.96 -5.75 8.13
C MET A 70 -8.33 -5.81 8.79
N GLU A 71 -9.26 -5.02 8.24
CA GLU A 71 -10.66 -5.12 8.61
C GLU A 71 -11.23 -6.47 8.18
N THR A 72 -11.99 -7.11 9.07
CA THR A 72 -12.61 -8.40 8.83
C THR A 72 -13.47 -8.34 7.57
N LYS A 73 -13.37 -9.38 6.72
CA LYS A 73 -14.08 -9.48 5.42
C LYS A 73 -13.63 -8.49 4.34
N SER A 74 -12.53 -7.75 4.53
CA SER A 74 -12.01 -6.83 3.50
C SER A 74 -10.97 -7.45 2.56
N PHE A 75 -10.40 -8.61 2.93
CA PHE A 75 -9.40 -9.32 2.14
C PHE A 75 -9.98 -9.84 0.84
N ARG A 76 -9.40 -9.44 -0.30
CA ARG A 76 -9.84 -9.86 -1.63
C ARG A 76 -8.69 -9.85 -2.62
N ARG A 77 -8.86 -10.56 -3.73
CA ARG A 77 -7.94 -10.47 -4.87
C ARG A 77 -7.90 -9.03 -5.39
N ASP A 78 -6.71 -8.51 -5.62
CA ASP A 78 -6.58 -7.20 -6.27
C ASP A 78 -7.09 -7.28 -7.71
N LYS A 79 -7.53 -6.15 -8.25
CA LYS A 79 -8.00 -6.06 -9.65
C LYS A 79 -6.86 -5.63 -10.58
N VAL A 80 -5.62 -6.04 -10.30
CA VAL A 80 -4.51 -5.77 -11.21
C VAL A 80 -4.78 -6.60 -12.46
N GLU A 81 -5.24 -5.93 -13.52
CA GLU A 81 -5.53 -6.57 -14.82
C GLU A 81 -4.31 -7.43 -15.22
N GLU A 82 -4.56 -8.72 -15.46
CA GLU A 82 -3.55 -9.78 -15.62
C GLU A 82 -2.67 -9.64 -16.89
N ASP A 83 -2.73 -8.49 -17.58
CA ASP A 83 -2.05 -8.19 -18.85
C ASP A 83 -0.98 -7.08 -18.72
N LEU A 84 -0.29 -6.99 -17.57
CA LEU A 84 0.85 -6.08 -17.47
C LEU A 84 2.08 -6.68 -18.15
N PRO A 85 2.79 -5.92 -19.03
CA PRO A 85 4.04 -6.36 -19.62
C PRO A 85 5.07 -6.78 -18.57
N GLU A 86 5.94 -7.72 -18.92
CA GLU A 86 7.09 -8.10 -18.11
C GLU A 86 7.95 -6.86 -17.80
N GLY A 87 8.29 -6.65 -16.52
CA GLY A 87 9.06 -5.49 -16.05
C GLY A 87 8.25 -4.34 -15.45
N VAL A 88 6.90 -4.41 -15.42
CA VAL A 88 6.08 -3.41 -14.72
C VAL A 88 6.11 -3.65 -13.19
N PRO A 89 6.42 -2.64 -12.36
CA PRO A 89 6.41 -2.79 -10.90
C PRO A 89 5.03 -3.18 -10.33
N TYR A 90 5.03 -4.05 -9.33
CA TYR A 90 3.81 -4.47 -8.62
C TYR A 90 3.06 -3.26 -8.03
N GLY A 91 1.74 -3.21 -8.23
CA GLY A 91 0.88 -2.11 -7.76
C GLY A 91 0.71 -0.95 -8.74
N VAL A 92 1.38 -0.97 -9.91
CA VAL A 92 1.09 -0.04 -11.01
C VAL A 92 -0.18 -0.50 -11.72
N ARG A 93 -1.18 0.39 -11.82
CA ARG A 93 -2.39 0.15 -12.60
C ARG A 93 -2.20 0.74 -13.99
N ALA A 94 -2.45 -0.06 -15.04
CA ALA A 94 -2.56 0.48 -16.38
C ALA A 94 -3.66 1.56 -16.39
N ALA A 95 -3.39 2.69 -17.05
CA ALA A 95 -4.43 3.66 -17.33
C ALA A 95 -5.37 3.03 -18.35
N LYS A 96 -6.47 2.41 -17.87
CA LYS A 96 -7.62 1.91 -18.64
C LYS A 96 -7.24 1.47 -20.06
N VAL A 97 -6.70 0.25 -20.22
CA VAL A 97 -6.39 -0.30 -21.55
C VAL A 97 -7.69 -0.27 -22.37
N PRO A 98 -7.73 0.38 -23.55
CA PRO A 98 -8.90 0.32 -24.41
C PRO A 98 -9.16 -1.14 -24.74
N ARG A 99 -10.35 -1.65 -24.40
CA ARG A 99 -10.75 -3.01 -24.76
C ARG A 99 -10.71 -3.14 -26.28
N SER A 100 -9.64 -3.68 -26.85
CA SER A 100 -9.65 -4.14 -28.23
C SER A 100 -10.45 -5.44 -28.26
N ARG A 101 -11.70 -5.33 -28.71
CA ARG A 101 -12.52 -6.50 -29.04
C ARG A 101 -11.80 -7.26 -30.15
N PRO A 102 -11.48 -8.56 -30.01
CA PRO A 102 -10.95 -9.30 -31.15
C PRO A 102 -12.03 -9.32 -32.23
N LYS A 103 -11.68 -8.86 -33.45
CA LYS A 103 -12.55 -9.03 -34.60
C LYS A 103 -12.62 -10.53 -34.88
N SER A 104 -13.81 -11.10 -34.77
CA SER A 104 -14.10 -12.43 -35.30
C SER A 104 -13.76 -12.43 -36.79
N SER A 105 -12.77 -13.22 -37.19
CA SER A 105 -12.50 -13.47 -38.61
C SER A 105 -13.64 -14.32 -39.16
N THR A 106 -14.47 -13.70 -40.01
CA THR A 106 -15.20 -14.41 -41.08
C THR A 106 -14.32 -14.39 -42.32
#